data_AF-A0A950LXL8-F1
#
_entry.id   AF-A0A950LXL8-F1
#
_cell.length_a   1.000
_cell.length_b   1.000
_cell.length_c   1.000
_cell.angle_alpha   90.00
_cell.angle_beta   90.00
_cell.angle_gamma   90.00
#
_symmetry.space_group_name_H-M   'P 1'
#
loop_
_entity.id
_entity.type
_entity.pdbx_description
1 polymer ?
#
loop_
_entity_poly.entity_id
_entity_poly.type
_entity_poly.pdbx_seq_one_letter_code
_entity_poly.pdbx_strand_id
1 'polypeptide(L)'
;MSNNTSTFEGFLRNDGRKGIRNVVVVAYLVECAHHVATEIRDSFRRQPVHLIGFGGCYPNAYADRMMNRLCTHPNVGAVLLLSLGCESFNRHELQKNIAVTGRPVHTVVIQQAGGTRKSIEAGTTWVEEALQQIAGVPRAPMQMSDLVVGTVCGGSDATSGISANPAVGRAFDLLVEQGAAAIFEETGEMIGLGDAMSARAITTELGRELKMSVDKAAYYYQKMGHASFAPGNADGGLTTIEEKSIGAYSKSGDAPITGLIKPGDIPRQRGLYLLDVVPDGEPRFGFPNINDNAEIAELIACGS
;
A
#
# COMPACT_ATOMS: atom_id res chain seq x y z
N MET A 1 25.77 -15.17 -19.62
CA MET A 1 24.57 -14.60 -20.26
C MET A 1 24.68 -13.09 -20.12
N SER A 2 24.53 -12.36 -21.21
CA SER A 2 24.70 -10.90 -21.25
C SER A 2 23.66 -10.23 -20.33
N ASN A 3 24.12 -9.68 -19.20
CA ASN A 3 23.34 -8.82 -18.30
C ASN A 3 22.95 -7.54 -19.04
N ASN A 4 21.90 -7.61 -19.85
CA ASN A 4 21.25 -6.42 -20.36
C ASN A 4 20.35 -5.91 -19.23
N THR A 5 20.92 -5.11 -18.32
CA THR A 5 20.13 -4.39 -17.31
C THR A 5 19.22 -3.43 -18.05
N SER A 6 17.97 -3.82 -18.28
CA SER A 6 16.95 -2.96 -18.88
C SER A 6 16.81 -1.71 -18.02
N THR A 7 17.43 -0.61 -18.45
CA THR A 7 17.28 0.68 -17.81
C THR A 7 16.04 1.36 -18.35
N PHE A 8 15.20 1.87 -17.46
CA PHE A 8 14.05 2.72 -17.81
C PHE A 8 14.16 4.05 -17.08
N GLU A 9 13.27 4.99 -17.33
CA GLU A 9 13.32 6.31 -16.68
C GLU A 9 12.24 6.47 -15.61
N GLY A 10 12.63 7.04 -14.47
CA GLY A 10 11.73 7.44 -13.38
C GLY A 10 11.84 8.91 -13.02
N PHE A 11 10.94 9.36 -12.15
CA PHE A 11 10.92 10.71 -11.57
C PHE A 11 11.76 10.77 -10.31
N LEU A 12 12.85 11.53 -10.32
CA LEU A 12 13.75 11.68 -9.18
C LEU A 12 13.12 12.57 -8.10
N ARG A 13 13.15 12.13 -6.85
CA ARG A 13 12.69 12.91 -5.69
C ARG A 13 13.88 13.49 -4.93
N ASN A 14 13.63 14.56 -4.18
CA ASN A 14 14.66 15.23 -3.38
C ASN A 14 15.24 14.33 -2.28
N ASP A 15 14.47 13.32 -1.86
CA ASP A 15 14.91 12.27 -0.91
C ASP A 15 15.73 11.14 -1.58
N GLY A 16 16.03 11.26 -2.88
CA GLY A 16 16.85 10.32 -3.65
C GLY A 16 16.08 9.12 -4.22
N ARG A 17 14.85 8.86 -3.77
CA ARG A 17 14.01 7.79 -4.33
C ARG A 17 13.48 8.18 -5.71
N LYS A 18 13.05 7.16 -6.47
CA LYS A 18 12.60 7.31 -7.86
C LYS A 18 11.19 6.76 -8.01
N GLY A 19 10.28 7.56 -8.57
CA GLY A 19 8.91 7.15 -8.88
C GLY A 19 8.76 6.68 -10.32
N ILE A 20 7.99 5.62 -10.55
CA ILE A 20 7.57 5.22 -11.89
C ILE A 20 6.40 6.07 -12.42
N ARG A 21 5.74 6.81 -11.53
CA ARG A 21 4.67 7.76 -11.83
C ARG A 21 4.94 9.11 -11.15
N ASN A 22 4.20 10.12 -11.56
CA ASN A 22 4.23 11.44 -10.97
C ASN A 22 2.81 11.97 -10.80
N VAL A 23 2.24 11.73 -9.62
CA VAL A 23 0.83 12.02 -9.34
C VAL A 23 0.69 13.16 -8.35
N VAL A 24 -0.42 13.88 -8.43
CA VAL A 24 -0.92 14.72 -7.33
C VAL A 24 -1.87 13.89 -6.50
N VAL A 25 -1.70 13.91 -5.18
CA VAL A 25 -2.62 13.25 -4.25
C VAL A 25 -3.53 14.28 -3.63
N VAL A 26 -4.85 14.06 -3.75
CA VAL A 26 -5.88 14.73 -2.97
C VAL A 26 -6.19 13.83 -1.78
N ALA A 27 -5.96 14.31 -0.56
CA ALA A 27 -6.04 13.53 0.67
C ALA A 27 -7.03 14.17 1.66
N TYR A 28 -8.17 13.52 1.90
CA TYR A 28 -9.06 13.96 2.99
C TYR A 28 -8.64 13.36 4.33
N LEU A 29 -8.73 14.17 5.39
CA LEU A 29 -8.28 13.82 6.74
C LEU A 29 -9.43 13.54 7.72
N VAL A 30 -10.67 13.60 7.22
CA VAL A 30 -11.90 13.27 7.94
C VAL A 30 -13.03 13.01 6.93
N GLU A 31 -13.99 12.15 7.27
CA GLU A 31 -15.10 11.80 6.36
C GLU A 31 -15.90 13.03 5.89
N CYS A 32 -16.08 14.04 6.75
CA CYS A 32 -16.79 15.27 6.37
C CYS A 32 -16.12 16.05 5.22
N ALA A 33 -14.83 15.81 4.96
CA ALA A 33 -14.08 16.43 3.86
C ALA A 33 -14.05 15.56 2.59
N HIS A 34 -14.53 14.31 2.66
CA HIS A 34 -14.46 13.34 1.56
C HIS A 34 -15.20 13.83 0.30
N HIS A 35 -16.41 14.38 0.45
CA HIS A 35 -17.15 14.91 -0.71
C HIS A 35 -16.38 16.02 -1.44
N VAL A 36 -15.82 16.99 -0.71
CA VAL A 36 -15.00 18.08 -1.28
C VAL A 36 -13.79 17.50 -2.03
N ALA A 37 -13.09 16.54 -1.42
CA ALA A 37 -11.94 15.89 -2.03
C ALA A 37 -12.30 15.12 -3.31
N THR A 38 -13.45 14.43 -3.33
CA THR A 38 -13.96 13.73 -4.50
C THR A 38 -14.29 14.67 -5.65
N GLU A 39 -14.99 15.78 -5.39
CA GLU A 39 -15.32 16.78 -6.42
C GLU A 39 -14.06 17.42 -7.03
N ILE A 40 -13.06 17.71 -6.19
CA ILE A 40 -11.76 18.20 -6.68
C ILE A 40 -11.12 17.15 -7.58
N ARG A 41 -10.92 15.90 -7.10
CA ARG A 41 -10.32 14.81 -7.91
C ARG A 41 -11.09 14.60 -9.21
N ASP A 42 -12.42 14.65 -9.18
CA ASP A 42 -13.29 14.38 -10.32
C ASP A 42 -13.15 15.42 -11.43
N SER A 43 -12.72 16.65 -11.10
CA SER A 43 -12.34 17.68 -12.06
C SER A 43 -11.12 17.28 -12.91
N PHE A 44 -10.34 16.28 -12.44
CA PHE A 44 -9.08 15.82 -13.03
C PHE A 44 -9.10 14.35 -13.48
N ARG A 45 -10.27 13.75 -13.76
CA ARG A 45 -10.43 12.31 -14.11
C ARG A 45 -9.48 11.75 -15.18
N ARG A 46 -8.96 12.61 -16.06
CA ARG A 46 -8.04 12.23 -17.16
C ARG A 46 -6.57 12.62 -16.90
N GLN A 47 -6.27 13.08 -15.70
CA GLN A 47 -4.95 13.56 -15.28
C GLN A 47 -4.45 12.69 -14.11
N PRO A 48 -3.15 12.68 -13.80
CA PRO A 48 -2.59 11.84 -12.75
C PRO A 48 -2.90 12.40 -11.35
N VAL A 49 -4.19 12.48 -11.00
CA VAL A 49 -4.69 12.96 -9.71
C VAL A 49 -5.42 11.83 -9.00
N HIS A 50 -4.91 11.42 -7.86
CA HIS A 50 -5.44 10.31 -7.07
C HIS A 50 -6.12 10.83 -5.80
N LEU A 51 -7.15 10.10 -5.36
CA LEU A 51 -7.85 10.37 -4.09
C LEU A 51 -7.46 9.29 -3.09
N ILE A 52 -7.04 9.71 -1.90
CA ILE A 52 -6.87 8.86 -0.72
C ILE A 52 -7.50 9.56 0.49
N GLY A 53 -7.58 8.88 1.62
CA GLY A 53 -7.87 9.60 2.86
C GLY A 53 -8.06 8.71 4.07
N PHE A 54 -8.40 9.37 5.17
CA PHE A 54 -8.77 8.76 6.43
C PHE A 54 -10.10 9.35 6.90
N GLY A 55 -11.10 8.49 7.12
CA GLY A 55 -12.45 8.93 7.50
C GLY A 55 -12.62 9.26 8.98
N GLY A 56 -11.69 8.83 9.85
CA GLY A 56 -11.86 8.92 11.30
C GLY A 56 -11.71 10.34 11.85
N CYS A 57 -12.55 10.69 12.82
CA CYS A 57 -12.54 11.99 13.51
C CYS A 57 -11.87 11.89 14.90
N TYR A 58 -10.87 11.02 15.06
CA TYR A 58 -10.19 10.73 16.34
C TYR A 58 -8.69 10.52 16.12
N PRO A 59 -7.84 10.70 17.15
CA PRO A 59 -6.41 10.42 17.04
C PRO A 59 -6.15 8.96 16.68
N ASN A 60 -5.40 8.72 15.59
CA ASN A 60 -5.13 7.37 15.12
C ASN A 60 -3.68 7.28 14.59
N ALA A 61 -2.80 6.66 15.38
CA ALA A 61 -1.38 6.53 15.06
C ALA A 61 -1.12 5.64 13.82
N TYR A 62 -2.00 4.67 13.56
CA TYR A 62 -1.93 3.86 12.35
C TYR A 62 -2.21 4.73 11.11
N ALA A 63 -3.31 5.47 11.13
CA ALA A 63 -3.67 6.39 10.05
C ALA A 63 -2.60 7.46 9.84
N ASP A 64 -2.04 8.02 10.91
CA ASP A 64 -0.93 8.98 10.81
C ASP A 64 0.28 8.37 10.08
N ARG A 65 0.72 7.18 10.49
CA ARG A 65 1.81 6.45 9.82
C ARG A 65 1.51 6.22 8.34
N MET A 66 0.32 5.69 8.04
CA MET A 66 -0.12 5.37 6.68
C MET A 66 -0.16 6.62 5.80
N MET A 67 -0.82 7.68 6.25
CA MET A 67 -0.93 8.94 5.49
C MET A 67 0.44 9.58 5.26
N ASN A 68 1.35 9.54 6.24
CA ASN A 68 2.72 10.00 6.03
C ASN A 68 3.43 9.21 4.92
N ARG A 69 3.28 7.88 4.89
CA ARG A 69 3.91 7.02 3.86
C ARG A 69 3.30 7.21 2.48
N LEU A 70 1.98 7.22 2.38
CA LEU A 70 1.26 7.41 1.12
C LEU A 70 1.56 8.79 0.51
N CYS A 71 1.48 9.86 1.30
CA CYS A 71 1.74 11.22 0.83
C CYS A 71 3.21 11.50 0.49
N THR A 72 4.14 10.69 0.99
CA THR A 72 5.58 10.79 0.68
C THR A 72 6.09 9.66 -0.21
N HIS A 73 5.20 8.88 -0.82
CA HIS A 73 5.56 7.81 -1.73
C HIS A 73 6.35 8.36 -2.95
N PRO A 74 7.33 7.63 -3.51
CA PRO A 74 8.10 8.11 -4.67
C PRO A 74 7.24 8.41 -5.92
N ASN A 75 6.07 7.79 -6.07
CA ASN A 75 5.13 8.14 -7.15
C ASN A 75 4.39 9.47 -6.93
N VAL A 76 4.40 10.03 -5.72
CA VAL A 76 3.68 11.26 -5.36
C VAL A 76 4.60 12.47 -5.54
N GLY A 77 4.17 13.38 -6.41
CA GLY A 77 4.87 14.63 -6.70
C GLY A 77 4.38 15.81 -5.86
N ALA A 78 3.09 15.88 -5.56
CA ALA A 78 2.48 16.95 -4.75
C ALA A 78 1.24 16.44 -4.00
N VAL A 79 0.84 17.14 -2.94
CA VAL A 79 -0.27 16.74 -2.06
C VAL A 79 -1.19 17.90 -1.69
N LEU A 80 -2.48 17.76 -1.97
CA LEU A 80 -3.54 18.62 -1.42
C LEU A 80 -4.20 17.93 -0.23
N LEU A 81 -4.09 18.52 0.96
CA LEU A 81 -4.76 18.05 2.17
C LEU A 81 -6.12 18.75 2.33
N LEU A 82 -7.18 17.96 2.57
CA LEU A 82 -8.53 18.45 2.83
C LEU A 82 -8.89 18.17 4.29
N SER A 83 -9.17 19.25 5.00
CA SER A 83 -9.54 19.27 6.41
C SER A 83 -10.92 19.93 6.54
N LEU A 84 -11.77 19.41 7.44
CA LEU A 84 -12.99 20.15 7.78
C LEU A 84 -12.62 21.36 8.65
N GLY A 85 -11.82 21.11 9.69
CA GLY A 85 -11.32 22.10 10.65
C GLY A 85 -11.40 21.63 12.10
N CYS A 86 -12.31 20.70 12.41
CA CYS A 86 -12.58 20.23 13.77
C CYS A 86 -12.10 18.79 14.06
N GLU A 87 -11.54 18.09 13.07
CA GLU A 87 -11.03 16.73 13.25
C GLU A 87 -9.81 16.68 14.17
N SER A 88 -9.61 15.53 14.82
CA SER A 88 -8.47 15.28 15.72
C SER A 88 -7.20 14.82 14.99
N PHE A 89 -7.25 14.61 13.68
CA PHE A 89 -6.09 14.22 12.88
C PHE A 89 -5.09 15.38 12.81
N ASN A 90 -3.80 15.13 13.05
CA ASN A 90 -2.79 16.18 13.08
C ASN A 90 -2.36 16.63 11.67
N ARG A 91 -3.23 17.40 11.00
CA ARG A 91 -2.97 17.94 9.64
C ARG A 91 -1.70 18.80 9.56
N HIS A 92 -1.36 19.49 10.64
CA HIS A 92 -0.19 20.40 10.68
C HIS A 92 1.12 19.60 10.64
N GLU A 93 1.20 18.51 11.40
CA GLU A 93 2.34 17.60 11.39
C GLU A 93 2.47 16.87 10.05
N LEU A 94 1.37 16.35 9.50
CA LEU A 94 1.38 15.72 8.18
C LEU A 94 1.85 16.69 7.09
N GLN A 95 1.32 17.92 7.05
CA GLN A 95 1.76 18.94 6.09
C GLN A 95 3.26 19.23 6.23
N LYS A 96 3.75 19.39 7.45
CA LYS A 96 5.18 19.62 7.72
C LYS A 96 6.04 18.46 7.22
N ASN A 97 5.64 17.22 7.50
CA ASN A 97 6.38 16.03 7.10
C ASN A 97 6.46 15.91 5.57
N ILE A 98 5.38 16.23 4.85
CA ILE A 98 5.39 16.26 3.38
C ILE A 98 6.31 17.38 2.87
N ALA A 99 6.18 18.59 3.42
CA ALA A 99 6.95 19.76 2.98
C ALA A 99 8.47 19.56 3.12
N VAL A 100 8.93 18.92 4.20
CA VAL A 100 10.36 18.60 4.42
C VAL A 100 10.94 17.73 3.31
N THR A 101 10.11 16.95 2.61
CA THR A 101 10.56 16.16 1.45
C THR A 101 10.72 16.97 0.17
N GLY A 102 10.44 18.28 0.20
CA GLY A 102 10.50 19.19 -0.95
C GLY A 102 9.34 19.06 -1.93
N ARG A 103 8.29 18.29 -1.58
CA ARG A 103 7.07 18.16 -2.37
C ARG A 103 6.15 19.37 -2.12
N PRO A 104 5.51 19.95 -3.16
CA PRO A 104 4.47 20.94 -2.98
C PRO A 104 3.33 20.34 -2.15
N VAL A 105 2.91 21.07 -1.13
CA VAL A 105 1.81 20.67 -0.27
C VAL A 105 1.00 21.88 0.15
N HIS A 106 -0.32 21.73 0.14
CA HIS A 106 -1.25 22.75 0.63
C HIS A 106 -2.39 22.11 1.39
N THR A 107 -2.95 22.85 2.34
CA THR A 107 -4.10 22.41 3.14
C THR A 107 -5.25 23.37 2.96
N VAL A 108 -6.37 22.86 2.46
CA VAL A 108 -7.64 23.59 2.46
C VAL A 108 -8.46 23.15 3.68
N VAL A 109 -8.73 24.10 4.56
CA VAL A 109 -9.60 23.92 5.73
C VAL A 109 -10.98 24.44 5.37
N ILE A 110 -11.96 23.54 5.19
CA ILE A 110 -13.27 23.85 4.60
C ILE A 110 -14.02 24.94 5.37
N GLN A 111 -14.00 24.88 6.70
CA GLN A 111 -14.65 25.89 7.54
C GLN A 111 -14.00 27.27 7.41
N GLN A 112 -12.70 27.34 7.15
CA GLN A 112 -11.95 28.60 6.99
C GLN A 112 -12.07 29.15 5.56
N ALA A 113 -12.13 28.27 4.56
CA ALA A 113 -12.31 28.63 3.16
C ALA A 113 -13.71 29.16 2.82
N GLY A 114 -14.67 29.07 3.76
CA GLY A 114 -16.04 29.54 3.58
C GLY A 114 -16.99 28.49 3.00
N GLY A 115 -16.73 27.20 3.29
CA GLY A 115 -17.60 26.08 2.97
C GLY A 115 -17.25 25.35 1.68
N THR A 116 -18.10 24.37 1.33
CA THR A 116 -17.89 23.38 0.26
C THR A 116 -17.46 24.00 -1.08
N ARG A 117 -18.27 24.92 -1.64
CA ARG A 117 -18.04 25.46 -2.99
C ARG A 117 -16.68 26.17 -3.12
N LYS A 118 -16.38 27.07 -2.19
CA LYS A 118 -15.11 27.81 -2.17
C LYS A 118 -13.91 26.90 -1.95
N SER A 119 -14.09 25.83 -1.16
CA SER A 119 -13.04 24.84 -0.92
C SER A 119 -12.74 24.02 -2.18
N ILE A 120 -13.76 23.65 -2.95
CA ILE A 120 -13.61 22.97 -4.24
C ILE A 120 -12.87 23.90 -5.21
N GLU A 121 -13.30 25.15 -5.36
CA GLU A 121 -12.64 26.14 -6.24
C GLU A 121 -11.15 26.33 -5.88
N ALA A 122 -10.85 26.53 -4.59
CA ALA A 122 -9.48 26.69 -4.11
C ALA A 122 -8.63 25.44 -4.32
N GLY A 123 -9.19 24.26 -4.02
CA GLY A 123 -8.51 22.98 -4.20
C GLY A 123 -8.22 22.66 -5.66
N THR A 124 -9.19 22.87 -6.56
CA THR A 124 -9.03 22.69 -8.01
C THR A 124 -7.95 23.61 -8.56
N THR A 125 -8.00 24.90 -8.21
CA THR A 125 -6.96 25.87 -8.63
C THR A 125 -5.57 25.42 -8.21
N TRP A 126 -5.42 25.00 -6.95
CA TRP A 126 -4.12 24.54 -6.45
C TRP A 126 -3.64 23.26 -7.14
N VAL A 127 -4.54 22.31 -7.44
CA VAL A 127 -4.16 21.07 -8.15
C VAL A 127 -3.70 21.36 -9.58
N GLU A 128 -4.31 22.33 -10.29
CA GLU A 128 -3.85 22.77 -11.60
C GLU A 128 -2.41 23.31 -11.56
N GLU A 129 -2.12 24.17 -10.58
CA GLU A 129 -0.77 24.71 -10.36
C GLU A 129 0.23 23.61 -9.98
N ALA A 130 -0.16 22.70 -9.09
CA ALA A 130 0.67 21.58 -8.66
C ALA A 130 1.02 20.64 -9.82
N LEU A 131 0.07 20.35 -10.71
CA LEU A 131 0.30 19.55 -11.91
C LEU A 131 1.34 20.18 -12.84
N GLN A 132 1.28 21.50 -13.03
CA GLN A 132 2.28 22.24 -13.81
C GLN A 132 3.66 22.20 -13.12
N GLN A 133 3.69 22.37 -11.80
CA GLN A 133 4.93 22.36 -11.03
C GLN A 133 5.63 21.00 -11.11
N ILE A 134 4.89 19.90 -10.95
CA ILE A 134 5.48 18.57 -10.95
C ILE A 134 5.86 18.08 -12.36
N ALA A 135 5.32 18.68 -13.43
CA ALA A 135 5.67 18.33 -14.80
C ALA A 135 7.17 18.54 -15.11
N GLY A 136 7.83 19.48 -14.41
CA GLY A 136 9.26 19.77 -14.55
C GLY A 136 10.19 18.91 -13.69
N VAL A 137 9.69 17.90 -12.98
CA VAL A 137 10.53 17.06 -12.11
C VAL A 137 11.58 16.30 -12.95
N PRO A 138 12.87 16.32 -12.55
CA PRO A 138 13.92 15.62 -13.27
C PRO A 138 13.66 14.12 -13.44
N ARG A 139 13.98 13.62 -14.62
CA ARG A 139 14.00 12.19 -14.92
C ARG A 139 15.38 11.62 -14.57
N ALA A 140 15.40 10.38 -14.10
CA ALA A 140 16.64 9.66 -13.79
C ALA A 140 16.56 8.19 -14.25
N PRO A 141 17.70 7.58 -14.65
CA PRO A 141 17.75 6.17 -14.91
C PRO A 141 17.32 5.33 -13.70
N MET A 142 16.47 4.35 -13.96
CA MET A 142 15.99 3.33 -13.06
C MET A 142 16.39 1.95 -13.55
N GLN A 143 16.70 1.08 -12.61
CA GLN A 143 16.91 -0.35 -12.81
C GLN A 143 15.84 -1.12 -12.04
N MET A 144 15.73 -2.43 -12.28
CA MET A 144 14.81 -3.28 -11.52
C MET A 144 15.10 -3.25 -10.02
N SER A 145 16.37 -3.05 -9.61
CA SER A 145 16.75 -2.90 -8.20
C SER A 145 16.24 -1.63 -7.53
N ASP A 146 15.74 -0.65 -8.30
CA ASP A 146 15.08 0.53 -7.74
C ASP A 146 13.58 0.26 -7.44
N LEU A 147 13.03 -0.89 -7.87
CA LEU A 147 11.62 -1.22 -7.70
C LEU A 147 11.33 -1.93 -6.37
N VAL A 148 10.20 -1.56 -5.80
CA VAL A 148 9.46 -2.34 -4.82
C VAL A 148 8.17 -2.77 -5.50
N VAL A 149 7.82 -4.06 -5.45
CA VAL A 149 6.66 -4.60 -6.14
C VAL A 149 5.81 -5.40 -5.15
N GLY A 150 4.56 -4.99 -4.97
CA GLY A 150 3.59 -5.66 -4.10
C GLY A 150 2.60 -6.50 -4.90
N THR A 151 2.04 -7.55 -4.30
CA THR A 151 0.94 -8.33 -4.87
C THR A 151 -0.10 -8.68 -3.83
N VAL A 152 -1.37 -8.68 -4.26
CA VAL A 152 -2.55 -9.12 -3.48
C VAL A 152 -3.48 -9.92 -4.40
N CYS A 153 -4.29 -10.82 -3.83
CA CYS A 153 -5.33 -11.50 -4.58
C CYS A 153 -6.63 -10.66 -4.58
N GLY A 154 -7.43 -10.82 -5.64
CA GLY A 154 -8.78 -10.27 -5.68
C GLY A 154 -9.79 -11.30 -5.20
N GLY A 155 -10.64 -11.77 -6.10
CA GLY A 155 -11.51 -12.92 -5.85
C GLY A 155 -10.82 -14.22 -6.23
N SER A 156 -10.21 -14.91 -5.25
CA SER A 156 -9.57 -16.22 -5.49
C SER A 156 -10.58 -17.27 -5.95
N ASP A 157 -10.21 -18.02 -6.98
CA ASP A 157 -10.96 -19.11 -7.59
C ASP A 157 -10.10 -20.39 -7.74
N ALA A 158 -10.69 -21.48 -8.24
CA ALA A 158 -10.00 -22.76 -8.42
C ALA A 158 -8.80 -22.70 -9.39
N THR A 159 -8.74 -21.69 -10.25
CA THR A 159 -7.65 -21.53 -11.23
C THR A 159 -6.51 -20.69 -10.70
N SER A 160 -6.75 -19.91 -9.65
CA SER A 160 -5.81 -18.93 -9.09
C SER A 160 -4.49 -19.59 -8.66
N GLY A 161 -4.58 -20.71 -7.92
CA GLY A 161 -3.43 -21.48 -7.46
C GLY A 161 -2.71 -22.31 -8.53
N ILE A 162 -3.26 -22.40 -9.75
CA ILE A 162 -2.72 -23.21 -10.86
C ILE A 162 -2.15 -22.32 -11.98
N SER A 163 -2.62 -21.07 -12.09
CA SER A 163 -2.28 -20.16 -13.18
C SER A 163 -1.66 -18.86 -12.68
N ALA A 164 -2.49 -17.89 -12.27
CA ALA A 164 -2.07 -16.53 -11.96
C ALA A 164 -1.06 -16.48 -10.81
N ASN A 165 -1.33 -17.15 -9.68
CA ASN A 165 -0.45 -17.07 -8.52
C ASN A 165 0.92 -17.70 -8.79
N PRO A 166 1.04 -18.90 -9.38
CA PRO A 166 2.33 -19.43 -9.82
C PRO A 166 3.06 -18.50 -10.82
N ALA A 167 2.35 -17.88 -11.76
CA ALA A 167 2.96 -16.95 -12.71
C ALA A 167 3.51 -15.69 -12.02
N VAL A 168 2.79 -15.14 -11.04
CA VAL A 168 3.25 -14.04 -10.19
C VAL A 168 4.46 -14.47 -9.37
N GLY A 169 4.44 -15.67 -8.78
CA GLY A 169 5.57 -16.22 -8.05
C GLY A 169 6.85 -16.29 -8.89
N ARG A 170 6.75 -16.77 -10.14
CA ARG A 170 7.87 -16.76 -11.09
C ARG A 170 8.32 -15.35 -11.45
N ALA A 171 7.41 -14.39 -11.56
CA ALA A 171 7.77 -12.99 -11.79
C ALA A 171 8.51 -12.40 -10.57
N PHE A 172 8.09 -12.73 -9.35
CA PHE A 172 8.76 -12.33 -8.11
C PHE A 172 10.17 -12.90 -8.03
N ASP A 173 10.37 -14.18 -8.36
CA ASP A 173 11.72 -14.77 -8.41
C ASP A 173 12.64 -13.98 -9.36
N LEU A 174 12.18 -13.68 -10.58
CA LEU A 174 12.94 -12.90 -11.58
C LEU A 174 13.24 -11.47 -11.12
N LEU A 175 12.32 -10.83 -10.41
CA LEU A 175 12.49 -9.48 -9.86
C LEU A 175 13.52 -9.48 -8.72
N VAL A 176 13.41 -10.45 -7.80
CA VAL A 176 14.35 -10.61 -6.69
C VAL A 176 15.76 -10.94 -7.19
N GLU A 177 15.89 -11.81 -8.21
CA GLU A 177 17.17 -12.08 -8.88
C GLU A 177 17.80 -10.81 -9.49
N GLN A 178 16.97 -9.89 -10.00
CA GLN A 178 17.40 -8.58 -10.52
C GLN A 178 17.57 -7.51 -9.43
N GLY A 179 17.40 -7.90 -8.17
CA GLY A 179 17.67 -7.07 -7.00
C GLY A 179 16.55 -6.12 -6.59
N ALA A 180 15.33 -6.32 -7.08
CA ALA A 180 14.15 -5.62 -6.59
C ALA A 180 13.75 -6.09 -5.17
N ALA A 181 12.90 -5.32 -4.51
CA ALA A 181 12.13 -5.82 -3.36
C ALA A 181 10.75 -6.29 -3.84
N ALA A 182 10.34 -7.48 -3.42
CA ALA A 182 9.02 -8.03 -3.70
C ALA A 182 8.27 -8.23 -2.38
N ILE A 183 7.00 -7.84 -2.32
CA ILE A 183 6.16 -7.91 -1.12
C ILE A 183 4.93 -8.75 -1.45
N PHE A 184 4.71 -9.79 -0.67
CA PHE A 184 3.47 -10.56 -0.67
C PHE A 184 2.83 -10.46 0.72
N GLU A 185 1.51 -10.58 0.77
CA GLU A 185 0.74 -10.48 2.02
C GLU A 185 -0.33 -11.57 2.13
N GLU A 186 -1.45 -11.31 2.83
CA GLU A 186 -2.59 -12.22 3.05
C GLU A 186 -2.27 -13.38 4.01
N THR A 187 -1.72 -13.11 5.20
CA THR A 187 -1.46 -14.16 6.22
C THR A 187 -2.72 -14.94 6.61
N GLY A 188 -3.89 -14.30 6.54
CA GLY A 188 -5.21 -14.95 6.70
C GLY A 188 -5.54 -15.99 5.63
N GLU A 189 -4.98 -15.81 4.43
CA GLU A 189 -5.08 -16.75 3.32
C GLU A 189 -3.87 -17.69 3.26
N MET A 190 -3.06 -17.79 4.30
CA MET A 190 -1.92 -18.72 4.34
C MET A 190 -1.95 -19.60 5.60
N ILE A 191 -3.15 -19.79 6.17
CA ILE A 191 -3.37 -20.61 7.35
C ILE A 191 -2.91 -22.05 7.07
N GLY A 192 -2.08 -22.59 7.96
CA GLY A 192 -1.49 -23.92 7.83
C GLY A 192 -0.13 -23.95 7.11
N LEU A 193 0.34 -22.84 6.53
CA LEU A 193 1.63 -22.78 5.82
C LEU A 193 2.78 -22.16 6.61
N GLY A 194 2.63 -22.02 7.93
CA GLY A 194 3.66 -21.45 8.80
C GLY A 194 5.01 -22.18 8.73
N ASP A 195 4.99 -23.52 8.68
CA ASP A 195 6.22 -24.31 8.58
C ASP A 195 6.86 -24.19 7.18
N ALA A 196 6.07 -24.12 6.11
CA ALA A 196 6.56 -23.90 4.76
C ALA A 196 7.22 -22.52 4.60
N MET A 197 6.61 -21.47 5.17
CA MET A 197 7.22 -20.13 5.20
C MET A 197 8.48 -20.08 6.06
N SER A 198 8.45 -20.71 7.23
CA SER A 198 9.62 -20.79 8.13
C SER A 198 10.82 -21.44 7.44
N ALA A 199 10.59 -22.53 6.68
CA ALA A 199 11.64 -23.23 5.94
C ALA A 199 12.31 -22.38 4.83
N ARG A 200 11.64 -21.34 4.34
CA ARG A 200 12.18 -20.39 3.33
C ARG A 200 12.83 -19.16 3.94
N ALA A 201 12.75 -18.97 5.26
CA ALA A 201 13.36 -17.82 5.91
C ALA A 201 14.89 -17.87 5.82
N ILE A 202 15.52 -16.71 5.60
CA ILE A 202 16.98 -16.60 5.57
C ILE A 202 17.65 -16.81 6.95
N THR A 203 16.88 -16.76 8.04
CA THR A 203 17.35 -16.99 9.41
C THR A 203 16.30 -17.76 10.21
N THR A 204 16.73 -18.48 11.25
CA THR A 204 15.84 -19.21 12.15
C THR A 204 14.92 -18.26 12.92
N GLU A 205 15.41 -17.09 13.32
CA GLU A 205 14.65 -16.06 14.01
C GLU A 205 13.51 -15.55 13.14
N LEU A 206 13.80 -15.21 11.87
CA LEU A 206 12.78 -14.81 10.91
C LEU A 206 11.78 -15.94 10.65
N GLY A 207 12.23 -17.19 10.53
CA GLY A 207 11.33 -18.33 10.33
C GLY A 207 10.30 -18.46 11.46
N ARG A 208 10.74 -18.25 12.71
CA ARG A 208 9.84 -18.19 13.87
C ARG A 208 8.85 -17.03 13.78
N GLU A 209 9.29 -15.84 13.36
CA GLU A 209 8.43 -14.67 13.20
C GLU A 209 7.36 -14.89 12.11
N LEU A 210 7.73 -15.46 10.95
CA LEU A 210 6.81 -15.80 9.87
C LEU A 210 5.74 -16.77 10.36
N LYS A 211 6.14 -17.85 11.04
CA LYS A 211 5.19 -18.81 11.61
C LYS A 211 4.23 -18.13 12.59
N MET A 212 4.76 -17.30 13.49
CA MET A 212 3.93 -16.54 14.44
C MET A 212 2.95 -15.59 13.76
N SER A 213 3.30 -14.97 12.62
CA SER A 213 2.35 -14.12 11.88
C SER A 213 1.16 -14.90 11.32
N VAL A 214 1.37 -16.15 10.87
CA VAL A 214 0.28 -17.04 10.42
C VAL A 214 -0.58 -17.47 11.60
N ASP A 215 0.05 -17.90 12.69
CA ASP A 215 -0.67 -18.35 13.88
C ASP A 215 -1.51 -17.21 14.46
N LYS A 216 -0.97 -15.99 14.43
CA LYS A 216 -1.68 -14.77 14.82
C LYS A 216 -2.87 -14.49 13.89
N ALA A 217 -2.70 -14.63 12.57
CA ALA A 217 -3.80 -14.48 11.62
C ALA A 217 -4.90 -15.53 11.90
N ALA A 218 -4.53 -16.80 12.08
CA ALA A 218 -5.47 -17.86 12.41
C ALA A 218 -6.26 -17.56 13.70
N TYR A 219 -5.57 -17.13 14.77
CA TYR A 219 -6.20 -16.71 16.02
C TYR A 219 -7.16 -15.53 15.80
N TYR A 220 -6.73 -14.54 15.03
CA TYR A 220 -7.55 -13.37 14.70
C TYR A 220 -8.87 -13.78 14.02
N TYR A 221 -8.79 -14.56 12.93
CA TYR A 221 -9.98 -15.01 12.19
C TYR A 221 -10.90 -15.87 13.07
N GLN A 222 -10.32 -16.79 13.86
CA GLN A 222 -11.08 -17.58 14.82
C GLN A 222 -11.85 -16.70 15.82
N LYS A 223 -11.23 -15.65 16.36
CA LYS A 223 -11.87 -14.72 17.30
C LYS A 223 -12.97 -13.89 16.67
N MET A 224 -12.81 -13.49 15.41
CA MET A 224 -13.84 -12.78 14.66
C MET A 224 -15.02 -13.67 14.25
N GLY A 225 -14.91 -14.99 14.37
CA GLY A 225 -15.97 -15.93 14.03
C GLY A 225 -16.14 -16.17 12.52
N HIS A 226 -15.11 -15.83 11.73
CA HIS A 226 -15.10 -15.98 10.27
C HIS A 226 -13.71 -16.47 9.82
N ALA A 227 -13.61 -17.09 8.64
CA ALA A 227 -12.33 -17.45 8.03
C ALA A 227 -12.01 -16.47 6.89
N SER A 228 -10.76 -16.44 6.42
CA SER A 228 -10.42 -15.83 5.12
C SER A 228 -10.88 -16.73 3.96
N PHE A 229 -12.17 -17.08 3.95
CA PHE A 229 -12.81 -17.93 2.96
C PHE A 229 -14.27 -17.48 2.81
N ALA A 230 -14.56 -16.76 1.72
CA ALA A 230 -15.86 -16.15 1.47
C ALA A 230 -16.72 -17.04 0.55
N PRO A 231 -18.06 -16.84 0.52
CA PRO A 231 -18.94 -17.55 -0.42
C PRO A 231 -18.49 -17.48 -1.88
N GLY A 232 -17.97 -16.32 -2.31
CA GLY A 232 -17.44 -16.15 -3.67
C GLY A 232 -16.24 -17.05 -3.99
N ASN A 233 -15.46 -17.47 -2.98
CA ASN A 233 -14.38 -18.44 -3.19
C ASN A 233 -14.95 -19.85 -3.47
N ALA A 234 -16.00 -20.24 -2.74
CA ALA A 234 -16.71 -21.50 -2.97
C ALA A 234 -17.39 -21.52 -4.34
N ASP A 235 -18.08 -20.44 -4.70
CA ASP A 235 -18.69 -20.27 -6.03
C ASP A 235 -17.62 -20.27 -7.14
N GLY A 236 -16.42 -19.75 -6.84
CA GLY A 236 -15.24 -19.81 -7.69
C GLY A 236 -14.56 -21.19 -7.76
N GLY A 237 -15.10 -22.20 -7.08
CA GLY A 237 -14.65 -23.59 -7.15
C GLY A 237 -13.60 -24.00 -6.13
N LEU A 238 -13.23 -23.14 -5.17
CA LEU A 238 -12.39 -23.54 -4.05
C LEU A 238 -13.21 -24.33 -3.03
N THR A 239 -12.65 -25.41 -2.52
CA THR A 239 -13.37 -26.33 -1.63
C THR A 239 -12.96 -26.19 -0.16
N THR A 240 -11.74 -25.71 0.09
CA THR A 240 -11.14 -25.68 1.43
C THR A 240 -10.24 -24.45 1.63
N ILE A 241 -9.98 -24.10 2.89
CA ILE A 241 -9.01 -23.05 3.22
C ILE A 241 -7.58 -23.48 2.87
N GLU A 242 -7.28 -24.78 2.96
CA GLU A 242 -5.98 -25.36 2.61
C GLU A 242 -5.69 -25.19 1.11
N GLU A 243 -6.67 -25.46 0.25
CA GLU A 243 -6.57 -25.25 -1.19
C GLU A 243 -6.32 -23.78 -1.52
N LYS A 244 -7.12 -22.88 -0.93
CA LYS A 244 -6.91 -21.44 -1.04
C LYS A 244 -5.52 -21.03 -0.57
N SER A 245 -5.05 -21.63 0.54
CA SER A 245 -3.79 -21.24 1.17
C SER A 245 -2.56 -21.60 0.36
N ILE A 246 -2.54 -22.81 -0.22
CA ILE A 246 -1.44 -23.21 -1.11
C ILE A 246 -1.44 -22.34 -2.37
N GLY A 247 -2.62 -22.00 -2.90
CA GLY A 247 -2.74 -21.08 -4.02
C GLY A 247 -2.19 -19.69 -3.70
N ALA A 248 -2.60 -19.09 -2.59
CA ALA A 248 -2.14 -17.77 -2.15
C ALA A 248 -0.63 -17.77 -1.85
N TYR A 249 -0.09 -18.81 -1.23
CA TYR A 249 1.34 -18.94 -0.96
C TYR A 249 2.19 -19.03 -2.24
N SER A 250 1.67 -19.66 -3.30
CA SER A 250 2.38 -19.82 -4.57
C SER A 250 2.75 -18.47 -5.24
N LYS A 251 2.05 -17.37 -4.90
CA LYS A 251 2.36 -16.01 -5.38
C LYS A 251 3.70 -15.47 -4.87
N SER A 252 4.22 -16.07 -3.79
CA SER A 252 5.51 -15.68 -3.21
C SER A 252 6.72 -16.28 -3.95
N GLY A 253 6.50 -17.12 -4.97
CA GLY A 253 7.58 -17.77 -5.72
C GLY A 253 8.39 -18.74 -4.86
N ASP A 254 9.65 -18.96 -5.23
CA ASP A 254 10.58 -19.86 -4.56
C ASP A 254 11.72 -19.14 -3.82
N ALA A 255 11.91 -17.83 -4.08
CA ALA A 255 12.98 -17.04 -3.45
C ALA A 255 12.95 -17.10 -1.91
N PRO A 256 14.10 -17.09 -1.21
CA PRO A 256 14.14 -17.03 0.25
C PRO A 256 13.46 -15.78 0.81
N ILE A 257 12.66 -15.96 1.86
CA ILE A 257 11.99 -14.84 2.54
C ILE A 257 13.03 -14.11 3.38
N THR A 258 13.24 -12.84 3.03
CA THR A 258 14.31 -11.97 3.51
C THR A 258 13.86 -11.07 4.67
N GLY A 259 12.55 -10.90 4.87
CA GLY A 259 12.03 -10.19 6.03
C GLY A 259 10.52 -10.26 6.19
N LEU A 260 10.09 -9.86 7.39
CA LEU A 260 8.71 -9.59 7.76
C LEU A 260 8.57 -8.09 8.01
N ILE A 261 7.55 -7.46 7.43
CA ILE A 261 7.29 -6.03 7.57
C ILE A 261 5.86 -5.76 8.02
N LYS A 262 5.62 -4.59 8.58
CA LYS A 262 4.29 -4.09 8.96
C LYS A 262 3.85 -2.95 8.04
N PRO A 263 2.54 -2.63 7.99
CA PRO A 263 2.04 -1.47 7.26
C PRO A 263 2.85 -0.19 7.53
N GLY A 264 3.39 0.38 6.45
CA GLY A 264 4.22 1.58 6.47
C GLY A 264 5.70 1.36 6.77
N ASP A 265 6.17 0.11 6.90
CA ASP A 265 7.60 -0.20 6.92
C ASP A 265 8.14 -0.27 5.48
N ILE A 266 9.33 0.30 5.24
CA ILE A 266 9.97 0.23 3.93
C ILE A 266 11.00 -0.91 3.95
N PRO A 267 10.99 -1.84 2.96
CA PRO A 267 12.04 -2.85 2.82
C PRO A 267 13.44 -2.23 2.88
N ARG A 268 14.25 -2.69 3.83
CA ARG A 268 15.62 -2.13 4.05
C ARG A 268 16.64 -2.65 3.05
N GLN A 269 16.36 -3.78 2.44
CA GLN A 269 17.21 -4.44 1.45
C GLN A 269 16.35 -5.06 0.36
N ARG A 270 16.99 -5.44 -0.74
CA ARG A 270 16.39 -6.25 -1.81
C ARG A 270 15.99 -7.63 -1.28
N GLY A 271 15.01 -8.26 -1.91
CA GLY A 271 14.55 -9.60 -1.53
C GLY A 271 13.04 -9.72 -1.45
N LEU A 272 12.59 -10.89 -0.99
CA LEU A 272 11.18 -11.21 -0.82
C LEU A 272 10.75 -10.93 0.64
N TYR A 273 9.64 -10.24 0.81
CA TYR A 273 9.10 -9.82 2.10
C TYR A 273 7.66 -10.29 2.28
N LEU A 274 7.34 -10.79 3.48
CA LEU A 274 5.96 -10.94 3.93
C LEU A 274 5.52 -9.63 4.60
N LEU A 275 4.39 -9.06 4.17
CA LEU A 275 3.70 -7.99 4.87
C LEU A 275 2.61 -8.59 5.79
N ASP A 276 2.76 -8.34 7.09
CA ASP A 276 1.82 -8.79 8.11
C ASP A 276 0.87 -7.66 8.49
N VAL A 277 -0.24 -7.60 7.76
CA VAL A 277 -1.33 -6.62 7.91
C VAL A 277 -2.23 -6.88 9.12
N VAL A 278 -2.25 -8.11 9.63
CA VAL A 278 -3.07 -8.45 10.80
C VAL A 278 -2.55 -7.68 12.00
N PRO A 279 -3.38 -6.87 12.69
CA PRO A 279 -2.92 -6.09 13.83
C PRO A 279 -2.36 -6.96 14.96
N ASP A 280 -1.35 -6.44 15.66
CA ASP A 280 -0.82 -7.09 16.85
C ASP A 280 -1.72 -6.84 18.08
N GLY A 281 -1.72 -7.78 19.01
CA GLY A 281 -2.50 -7.71 20.23
C GLY A 281 -3.88 -8.38 20.12
N GLU A 282 -4.78 -8.05 21.05
CA GLU A 282 -6.11 -8.64 21.09
C GLU A 282 -6.97 -8.16 19.90
N PRO A 283 -7.60 -9.08 19.13
CA PRO A 283 -8.57 -8.73 18.10
C PRO A 283 -9.71 -7.89 18.70
N ARG A 284 -9.99 -6.72 18.12
CA ARG A 284 -11.06 -5.82 18.61
C ARG A 284 -12.19 -5.59 17.60
N PHE A 285 -11.85 -5.33 16.34
CA PHE A 285 -12.77 -5.01 15.26
C PHE A 285 -12.21 -5.56 13.97
N GLY A 286 -13.05 -5.84 12.97
CA GLY A 286 -12.62 -6.25 11.63
C GLY A 286 -11.55 -5.32 11.06
N PHE A 287 -10.44 -5.89 10.58
CA PHE A 287 -9.51 -5.23 9.67
C PHE A 287 -10.03 -5.53 8.26
N PRO A 288 -10.59 -4.52 7.59
CA PRO A 288 -9.79 -3.69 6.69
C PRO A 288 -9.83 -2.21 7.06
N ASN A 289 -8.86 -1.45 6.54
CA ASN A 289 -8.86 0.00 6.58
C ASN A 289 -10.11 0.50 5.83
N ILE A 290 -10.90 1.42 6.41
CA ILE A 290 -12.24 1.78 5.90
C ILE A 290 -12.25 2.37 4.48
N ASN A 291 -11.08 2.79 3.98
CA ASN A 291 -10.88 3.34 2.64
C ASN A 291 -10.06 2.44 1.72
N ASP A 292 -9.66 1.26 2.20
CA ASP A 292 -8.94 0.25 1.44
C ASP A 292 -9.43 -1.14 1.82
N ASN A 293 -10.34 -1.64 0.99
CA ASN A 293 -10.97 -2.94 1.18
C ASN A 293 -10.13 -4.10 0.61
N ALA A 294 -8.94 -3.81 0.07
CA ALA A 294 -8.10 -4.78 -0.63
C ALA A 294 -6.63 -4.76 -0.19
N GLU A 295 -6.29 -4.08 0.91
CA GLU A 295 -4.95 -4.05 1.53
C GLU A 295 -3.83 -3.46 0.62
N ILE A 296 -4.24 -2.83 -0.49
CA ILE A 296 -3.36 -2.21 -1.49
C ILE A 296 -2.64 -0.98 -0.93
N ALA A 297 -3.28 -0.20 -0.09
CA ALA A 297 -2.73 0.98 0.56
C ALA A 297 -1.61 0.60 1.53
N GLU A 298 -1.75 -0.51 2.27
CA GLU A 298 -0.71 -1.07 3.11
C GLU A 298 0.53 -1.45 2.29
N LEU A 299 0.36 -2.11 1.14
CA LEU A 299 1.45 -2.38 0.19
C LEU A 299 2.10 -1.09 -0.32
N ILE A 300 1.31 -0.11 -0.81
CA ILE A 300 1.83 1.18 -1.31
C ILE A 300 2.56 1.94 -0.20
N ALA A 301 2.06 1.91 1.04
CA ALA A 301 2.72 2.54 2.17
C ALA A 301 4.07 1.90 2.51
N CYS A 302 4.27 0.63 2.12
CA CYS A 302 5.56 -0.07 2.19
C CYS A 302 6.48 0.21 0.99
N GLY A 303 5.99 0.94 -0.03
CA GLY A 303 6.78 1.47 -1.14
C GLY A 303 6.49 0.86 -2.52
N SER A 304 5.52 -0.06 -2.62
CA SER A 304 5.16 -0.72 -3.89
C SER A 304 4.44 0.18 -4.90
#